data_AF-A0AAW0WX09-F1
#
_entry.id   AF-A0AAW0WX09-F1
#
_cell.length_a   1.000
_cell.length_b   1.000
_cell.length_c   1.000
_cell.angle_alpha   90.00
_cell.angle_beta   90.00
_cell.angle_gamma   90.00
#
_symmetry.space_group_name_H-M   'P 1'
#
loop_
_entity.id
_entity.type
_entity.pdbx_description
1 polymer ?
#
loop_
_entity_poly.entity_id
_entity_poly.type
_entity_poly.pdbx_seq_one_letter_code
_entity_poly.pdbx_strand_id
1 'polypeptide(L)'
;GVPINITLKYRQAGDYPVDLYYLMDLSNSMKDDKEQLATLGSKLADQLRILTSQFNLGFGSFVDKVLMPYADTSPNKIKNPCAGCAPPYSFRNDLPLNNNDSLFTEKVRQAPISGNMDSPEGGFDALMQVMVCKKEIGWRDQARRIVIFSTDAKFHHAGDGRLAGIVAPNDELCHLNGLNEYGDFDKYDYPSIAQINKVAKETNINVIFAVSGHEDLYRELAQMIETSSYGKLDKDSSNVVELVRDQYNKISSVVRLTDNSTNSDVSIRYFSKCKDGGDLRVTKECGGIKENDEIDFVLEIKLNQCPKDVEKTLVEVKTLEDNLMLEIEYKCTCDCNTQGLIEAGAASCNSQGDLVCGVCSCHPGYRGEKCQCSNERSDSSERDNALCMAKDSDKVCSGLGYCSCGTCVCKDP
;
A
#
# COMPACT_ATOMS: atom_id res chain seq x y z
N GLY A 1 15.82 13.45 14.70
CA GLY A 1 16.42 12.48 15.63
C GLY A 1 17.71 11.92 15.05
N VAL A 2 18.50 11.26 15.89
CA VAL A 2 19.68 10.47 15.47
C VAL A 2 19.18 9.26 14.67
N PRO A 3 19.72 8.99 13.48
CA PRO A 3 19.32 7.82 12.70
C PRO A 3 19.76 6.52 13.37
N ILE A 4 18.90 5.50 13.33
CA ILE A 4 19.18 4.15 13.83
C ILE A 4 19.08 3.17 12.66
N ASN A 5 20.07 2.30 12.52
CA ASN A 5 20.10 1.31 11.46
C ASN A 5 19.71 -0.07 11.99
N ILE A 6 18.73 -0.70 11.35
CA ILE A 6 18.35 -2.10 11.59
C ILE A 6 18.70 -2.90 10.36
N THR A 7 19.38 -4.03 10.53
CA THR A 7 19.68 -4.98 9.44
C THR A 7 18.68 -6.13 9.47
N LEU A 8 18.03 -6.38 8.35
CA LEU A 8 17.08 -7.44 8.12
C LEU A 8 17.65 -8.42 7.11
N LYS A 9 17.39 -9.71 7.31
CA LYS A 9 17.71 -10.75 6.36
C LYS A 9 16.43 -11.30 5.77
N TYR A 10 16.32 -11.25 4.45
CA TYR A 10 15.25 -11.86 3.71
C TYR A 10 15.75 -13.13 3.04
N ARG A 11 14.95 -14.20 3.10
CA ARG A 11 15.20 -15.43 2.36
C ARG A 11 13.90 -15.92 1.76
N GLN A 12 13.89 -16.19 0.46
CA GLN A 12 12.73 -16.74 -0.21
C GLN A 12 12.44 -18.15 0.33
N ALA A 13 11.22 -18.37 0.83
CA ALA A 13 10.76 -19.68 1.24
C ALA A 13 10.56 -20.58 0.01
N GLY A 14 11.10 -21.80 0.06
CA GLY A 14 10.74 -22.84 -0.90
C GLY A 14 9.32 -23.33 -0.64
N ASP A 15 8.62 -23.70 -1.70
CA ASP A 15 7.25 -24.25 -1.64
C ASP A 15 6.23 -23.34 -0.91
N TYR A 16 6.31 -22.03 -1.16
CA TYR A 16 5.38 -21.07 -0.57
C TYR A 16 3.96 -21.21 -1.16
N PRO A 17 2.89 -21.22 -0.34
CA PRO A 17 1.54 -21.45 -0.82
C PRO A 17 1.06 -20.43 -1.86
N VAL A 18 0.26 -20.86 -2.83
CA VAL A 18 -0.27 -20.03 -3.92
C VAL A 18 -1.77 -20.11 -3.99
N ASP A 19 -2.43 -18.96 -3.99
CA ASP A 19 -3.85 -18.83 -4.34
C ASP A 19 -3.93 -18.15 -5.72
N LEU A 20 -4.48 -18.85 -6.70
CA LEU A 20 -4.70 -18.31 -8.04
C LEU A 20 -6.20 -18.26 -8.32
N TYR A 21 -6.72 -17.05 -8.51
CA TYR A 21 -8.11 -16.80 -8.86
C TYR A 21 -8.20 -16.36 -10.32
N TYR A 22 -8.90 -17.13 -11.14
CA TYR A 22 -9.11 -16.83 -12.54
C TYR A 22 -10.38 -16.01 -12.71
N LEU A 23 -10.23 -14.74 -13.07
CA LEU A 23 -11.32 -13.79 -13.27
C LEU A 23 -11.52 -13.55 -14.78
N MET A 24 -12.62 -14.08 -15.31
CA MET A 24 -12.86 -14.17 -16.74
C MET A 24 -14.05 -13.35 -17.20
N ASP A 25 -13.85 -12.56 -18.24
CA ASP A 25 -14.91 -11.97 -19.03
C ASP A 25 -15.73 -13.09 -19.72
N LEU A 26 -17.04 -13.12 -19.49
CA LEU A 26 -17.97 -14.07 -20.13
C LEU A 26 -19.00 -13.35 -21.01
N SER A 27 -18.63 -12.20 -21.59
CA SER A 27 -19.30 -11.62 -22.74
C SER A 27 -19.29 -12.60 -23.93
N ASN A 28 -20.13 -12.34 -24.94
CA ASN A 28 -20.34 -13.29 -26.03
C ASN A 28 -19.09 -13.51 -26.91
N SER A 29 -18.14 -12.57 -26.92
CA SER A 29 -16.88 -12.73 -27.65
C SER A 29 -15.97 -13.78 -27.02
N MET A 30 -16.00 -13.97 -25.70
CA MET A 30 -15.11 -14.85 -24.94
C MET A 30 -15.51 -16.34 -24.93
N LYS A 31 -16.40 -16.76 -25.84
CA LYS A 31 -16.97 -18.10 -25.84
C LYS A 31 -15.92 -19.18 -26.12
N ASP A 32 -15.08 -18.99 -27.12
CA ASP A 32 -14.01 -19.89 -27.51
C ASP A 32 -12.88 -19.92 -26.46
N ASP A 33 -12.51 -18.76 -25.90
CA ASP A 33 -11.57 -18.69 -24.77
C ASP A 33 -12.03 -19.54 -23.57
N LYS A 34 -13.33 -19.50 -23.25
CA LYS A 34 -13.90 -20.30 -22.15
C LYS A 34 -13.80 -21.80 -22.40
N GLU A 35 -14.08 -22.22 -23.64
CA GLU A 35 -13.96 -23.62 -24.06
C GLU A 35 -12.51 -24.10 -23.99
N GLN A 36 -11.55 -23.23 -24.37
CA GLN A 36 -10.14 -23.55 -24.22
C GLN A 36 -9.70 -23.61 -22.76
N LEU A 37 -10.08 -22.63 -21.93
CA LEU A 37 -9.71 -22.61 -20.51
C LEU A 37 -10.23 -23.88 -19.80
N ALA A 38 -11.44 -24.32 -20.11
CA ALA A 38 -11.97 -25.59 -19.60
C ALA A 38 -11.17 -26.81 -20.06
N THR A 39 -10.47 -26.72 -21.19
CA THR A 39 -9.57 -27.78 -21.68
C THR A 39 -8.18 -27.69 -21.02
N LEU A 40 -7.73 -26.49 -20.68
CA LEU A 40 -6.43 -26.22 -20.07
C LEU A 40 -6.43 -26.25 -18.54
N GLY A 41 -7.59 -26.29 -17.88
CA GLY A 41 -7.69 -26.26 -16.42
C GLY A 41 -6.84 -27.31 -15.70
N SER A 42 -6.81 -28.54 -16.22
CA SER A 42 -5.93 -29.61 -15.70
C SER A 42 -4.45 -29.28 -15.88
N LYS A 43 -4.05 -28.79 -17.06
CA LYS A 43 -2.67 -28.38 -17.35
C LYS A 43 -2.22 -27.21 -16.48
N LEU A 44 -3.12 -26.26 -16.20
CA LEU A 44 -2.85 -25.14 -15.31
C LEU A 44 -2.58 -25.64 -13.89
N ALA A 45 -3.43 -26.53 -13.38
CA ALA A 45 -3.22 -27.16 -12.08
C ALA A 45 -1.90 -27.95 -12.03
N ASP A 46 -1.57 -28.69 -13.09
CA ASP A 46 -0.31 -29.43 -13.18
C ASP A 46 0.92 -28.51 -13.20
N GLN A 47 0.86 -27.35 -13.86
CA GLN A 47 1.93 -26.36 -13.76
C GLN A 47 2.04 -25.76 -12.36
N LEU A 48 0.92 -25.45 -11.71
CA LEU A 48 0.96 -24.94 -10.33
C LEU A 48 1.52 -25.98 -9.36
N ARG A 49 1.21 -27.27 -9.54
CA ARG A 49 1.80 -28.39 -8.77
C ARG A 49 3.31 -28.48 -8.89
N ILE A 50 3.87 -28.09 -10.04
CA ILE A 50 5.33 -28.04 -10.24
C ILE A 50 5.95 -26.88 -9.44
N LEU A 51 5.23 -25.77 -9.29
CA LEU A 51 5.71 -24.57 -8.60
C LEU A 51 5.55 -24.66 -7.08
N THR A 52 4.44 -25.25 -6.61
CA THR A 52 4.19 -25.48 -5.18
C THR A 52 3.29 -26.70 -4.95
N SER A 53 3.51 -27.38 -3.84
CA SER A 53 2.63 -28.42 -3.32
C SER A 53 1.33 -27.86 -2.72
N GLN A 54 1.27 -26.56 -2.41
CA GLN A 54 0.17 -25.92 -1.67
C GLN A 54 -0.55 -24.85 -2.50
N PHE A 55 -1.27 -25.26 -3.54
CA PHE A 55 -2.05 -24.33 -4.37
C PHE A 55 -3.57 -24.45 -4.17
N ASN A 56 -4.27 -23.33 -4.31
CA ASN A 56 -5.71 -23.27 -4.51
C ASN A 56 -6.03 -22.58 -5.84
N LEU A 57 -7.07 -23.08 -6.51
CA LEU A 57 -7.66 -22.52 -7.72
C LEU A 57 -9.08 -22.02 -7.44
N GLY A 58 -9.38 -20.83 -7.92
CA GLY A 58 -10.70 -20.22 -7.87
C GLY A 58 -11.08 -19.70 -9.25
N PHE A 59 -12.38 -19.52 -9.48
CA PHE A 59 -12.92 -19.03 -10.74
C PHE A 59 -14.05 -18.05 -10.46
N GLY A 60 -14.08 -16.95 -11.20
CA GLY A 60 -15.20 -16.04 -11.23
C GLY A 60 -15.35 -15.41 -12.60
N SER A 61 -16.56 -14.96 -12.89
CA SER A 61 -16.90 -14.36 -14.15
C SER A 61 -17.51 -12.98 -14.02
N PHE A 62 -17.34 -12.16 -15.06
CA PHE A 62 -17.95 -10.85 -15.15
C PHE A 62 -18.47 -10.56 -16.57
N VAL A 63 -19.45 -9.67 -16.65
CA VAL A 63 -19.88 -9.02 -17.88
C VAL A 63 -19.99 -7.52 -17.61
N ASP A 64 -21.16 -7.02 -17.17
CA ASP A 64 -21.32 -5.60 -16.84
C ASP A 64 -22.52 -5.31 -15.93
N LYS A 65 -22.62 -4.07 -15.45
CA LYS A 65 -23.76 -3.57 -14.67
C LYS A 65 -25.07 -3.81 -15.40
N VAL A 66 -26.06 -4.32 -14.68
CA VAL A 66 -27.34 -4.74 -15.26
C VAL A 66 -28.32 -3.57 -15.37
N LEU A 67 -27.91 -2.51 -16.07
CA LEU A 67 -28.64 -1.26 -16.23
C LEU A 67 -28.43 -0.69 -17.62
N MET A 68 -29.39 0.11 -18.10
CA MET A 68 -29.16 0.94 -19.29
C MET A 68 -28.09 2.02 -18.96
N PRO A 69 -27.15 2.32 -19.88
CA PRO A 69 -27.06 1.82 -21.25
C PRO A 69 -26.21 0.54 -21.45
N TYR A 70 -25.62 -0.04 -20.39
CA TYR A 70 -24.68 -1.15 -20.49
C TYR A 70 -25.34 -2.50 -20.78
N ALA A 71 -26.54 -2.73 -20.25
CA ALA A 71 -27.34 -3.92 -20.51
C ALA A 71 -28.75 -3.56 -20.99
N ASP A 72 -29.29 -4.33 -21.93
CA ASP A 72 -30.64 -4.14 -22.44
C ASP A 72 -31.66 -4.65 -21.41
N THR A 73 -32.26 -3.71 -20.69
CA THR A 73 -33.24 -3.98 -19.61
C THR A 73 -34.65 -4.27 -20.13
N SER A 74 -34.87 -4.35 -21.45
CA SER A 74 -36.18 -4.71 -21.98
C SER A 74 -36.57 -6.15 -21.57
N PRO A 75 -37.88 -6.45 -21.34
CA PRO A 75 -38.30 -7.69 -20.70
C PRO A 75 -37.83 -8.99 -21.35
N ASN A 76 -37.60 -8.99 -22.66
CA ASN A 76 -37.09 -10.15 -23.39
C ASN A 76 -35.56 -10.25 -23.32
N LYS A 77 -34.86 -9.12 -23.39
CA LYS A 77 -33.41 -9.06 -23.48
C LYS A 77 -32.73 -9.22 -22.12
N ILE A 78 -33.35 -8.74 -21.05
CA ILE A 78 -32.89 -8.97 -19.68
C ILE A 78 -32.92 -10.46 -19.29
N LYS A 79 -33.73 -11.28 -19.96
CA LYS A 79 -33.77 -12.73 -19.76
C LYS A 79 -32.86 -13.48 -20.73
N ASN A 80 -32.62 -12.92 -21.89
CA ASN A 80 -31.94 -13.57 -23.00
C ASN A 80 -31.29 -12.51 -23.92
N PRO A 81 -30.09 -12.02 -23.57
CA PRO A 81 -29.45 -10.93 -24.32
C PRO A 81 -29.05 -11.36 -25.73
N CYS A 82 -28.62 -12.62 -25.88
CA CYS A 82 -28.19 -13.25 -27.12
C CYS A 82 -28.57 -14.74 -27.15
N ALA A 83 -28.64 -15.35 -28.34
CA ALA A 83 -29.11 -16.73 -28.48
C ALA A 83 -28.25 -17.73 -27.68
N GLY A 84 -28.85 -18.35 -26.66
CA GLY A 84 -28.16 -19.32 -25.78
C GLY A 84 -27.38 -18.69 -24.63
N CYS A 85 -27.52 -17.39 -24.42
CA CYS A 85 -26.87 -16.64 -23.37
C CYS A 85 -27.70 -16.64 -22.07
N ALA A 86 -27.01 -16.63 -20.93
CA ALA A 86 -27.63 -16.37 -19.64
C ALA A 86 -28.03 -14.89 -19.50
N PRO A 87 -28.96 -14.56 -18.58
CA PRO A 87 -29.23 -13.18 -18.17
C PRO A 87 -27.94 -12.40 -17.86
N PRO A 88 -27.87 -11.10 -18.16
CA PRO A 88 -26.73 -10.26 -17.82
C PRO A 88 -26.54 -10.17 -16.30
N TYR A 89 -25.28 -10.06 -15.89
CA TYR A 89 -24.84 -9.91 -14.51
C TYR A 89 -23.53 -9.14 -14.48
N SER A 90 -23.24 -8.47 -13.36
CA SER A 90 -21.99 -7.72 -13.21
C SER A 90 -20.82 -8.63 -12.87
N PHE A 91 -20.86 -9.29 -11.72
CA PHE A 91 -19.81 -10.22 -11.26
C PHE A 91 -20.43 -11.40 -10.51
N ARG A 92 -19.85 -12.59 -10.70
CA ARG A 92 -20.13 -13.80 -9.93
C ARG A 92 -18.84 -14.50 -9.49
N ASN A 93 -18.78 -14.90 -8.23
CA ASN A 93 -17.79 -15.84 -7.73
C ASN A 93 -18.32 -17.27 -7.92
N ASP A 94 -17.99 -17.86 -9.08
CA ASP A 94 -18.42 -19.19 -9.51
C ASP A 94 -17.82 -20.33 -8.69
N LEU A 95 -16.58 -20.15 -8.24
CA LEU A 95 -15.81 -21.12 -7.48
C LEU A 95 -14.86 -20.41 -6.52
N PRO A 96 -15.17 -20.42 -5.21
CA PRO A 96 -14.22 -20.03 -4.17
C PRO A 96 -12.93 -20.87 -4.24
N LEU A 97 -11.81 -20.28 -3.83
CA LEU A 97 -10.49 -20.91 -3.82
C LEU A 97 -10.50 -22.25 -3.10
N ASN A 98 -10.08 -23.31 -3.78
CA ASN A 98 -9.90 -24.64 -3.21
C ASN A 98 -8.88 -25.47 -4.02
N ASN A 99 -8.53 -26.66 -3.55
CA ASN A 99 -7.51 -27.51 -4.14
C ASN A 99 -8.04 -28.56 -5.14
N ASN A 100 -9.31 -28.47 -5.56
CA ASN A 100 -9.94 -29.41 -6.50
C ASN A 100 -9.92 -28.85 -7.94
N ASP A 101 -8.89 -29.20 -8.68
CA ASP A 101 -8.68 -28.82 -10.09
C ASP A 101 -9.73 -29.40 -11.06
N SER A 102 -10.28 -30.57 -10.72
CA SER A 102 -11.39 -31.16 -11.48
C SER A 102 -12.66 -30.31 -11.35
N LEU A 103 -12.94 -29.81 -10.14
CA LEU A 103 -14.06 -28.91 -9.88
C LEU A 103 -13.86 -27.56 -10.58
N PHE A 104 -12.64 -27.02 -10.61
CA PHE A 104 -12.32 -25.84 -11.42
C PHE A 104 -12.71 -26.04 -12.89
N THR A 105 -12.23 -27.14 -13.48
CA THR A 105 -12.54 -27.49 -14.88
C THR A 105 -14.04 -27.65 -15.13
N GLU A 106 -14.77 -28.25 -14.19
CA GLU A 106 -16.21 -28.39 -14.24
C GLU A 106 -16.92 -27.03 -14.20
N LYS A 107 -16.53 -26.15 -13.26
CA LYS A 107 -17.16 -24.83 -13.08
C LYS A 107 -16.93 -23.90 -14.27
N VAL A 108 -15.72 -23.85 -14.82
CA VAL A 108 -15.44 -23.08 -16.06
C VAL A 108 -16.32 -23.58 -17.21
N ARG A 109 -16.48 -24.90 -17.35
CA ARG A 109 -17.34 -25.47 -18.41
C ARG A 109 -18.81 -25.11 -18.21
N GLN A 110 -19.30 -25.16 -16.96
CA GLN A 110 -20.69 -24.86 -16.59
C GLN A 110 -21.04 -23.38 -16.64
N ALA A 111 -20.06 -22.48 -16.47
CA ALA A 111 -20.30 -21.05 -16.48
C ALA A 111 -20.89 -20.61 -17.84
N PRO A 112 -22.09 -20.00 -17.85
CA PRO A 112 -22.73 -19.59 -19.08
C PRO A 112 -22.13 -18.27 -19.59
N ILE A 113 -22.07 -18.15 -20.91
CA ILE A 113 -21.83 -16.89 -21.60
C ILE A 113 -23.06 -15.99 -21.44
N SER A 114 -22.83 -14.68 -21.33
CA SER A 114 -23.88 -13.66 -21.32
C SER A 114 -23.56 -12.56 -22.33
N GLY A 115 -24.23 -11.41 -22.24
CA GLY A 115 -24.00 -10.29 -23.13
C GLY A 115 -24.45 -8.97 -22.54
N ASN A 116 -23.69 -7.94 -22.87
CA ASN A 116 -23.93 -6.52 -22.67
C ASN A 116 -24.31 -5.84 -24.01
N MET A 117 -24.53 -4.53 -23.97
CA MET A 117 -24.93 -3.72 -25.12
C MET A 117 -23.78 -2.91 -25.72
N ASP A 118 -22.94 -2.31 -24.88
CA ASP A 118 -21.78 -1.57 -25.32
C ASP A 118 -20.53 -2.46 -25.34
N SER A 119 -19.36 -1.84 -25.54
CA SER A 119 -18.11 -2.56 -25.80
C SER A 119 -17.16 -2.61 -24.60
N PRO A 120 -17.08 -1.59 -23.71
CA PRO A 120 -16.38 -1.76 -22.45
C PRO A 120 -17.16 -2.70 -21.52
N GLU A 121 -16.44 -3.38 -20.64
CA GLU A 121 -17.02 -4.34 -19.69
C GLU A 121 -16.81 -3.88 -18.24
N GLY A 122 -17.60 -4.44 -17.33
CA GLY A 122 -17.59 -4.15 -15.88
C GLY A 122 -16.51 -4.87 -15.08
N GLY A 123 -15.39 -5.25 -15.70
CA GLY A 123 -14.37 -6.06 -15.05
C GLY A 123 -13.71 -5.42 -13.83
N PHE A 124 -13.72 -4.10 -13.71
CA PHE A 124 -13.20 -3.39 -12.54
C PHE A 124 -14.07 -3.56 -11.29
N ASP A 125 -15.39 -3.66 -11.42
CA ASP A 125 -16.27 -4.04 -10.29
C ASP A 125 -15.90 -5.45 -9.81
N ALA A 126 -15.75 -6.38 -10.75
CA ALA A 126 -15.39 -7.75 -10.47
C ALA A 126 -14.03 -7.87 -9.77
N LEU A 127 -13.01 -7.17 -10.29
CA LEU A 127 -11.67 -7.14 -9.71
C LEU A 127 -11.70 -6.57 -8.29
N MET A 128 -12.44 -5.49 -8.05
CA MET A 128 -12.60 -4.92 -6.72
C MET A 128 -13.23 -5.95 -5.76
N GLN A 129 -14.36 -6.55 -6.14
CA GLN A 129 -15.05 -7.55 -5.31
C GLN A 129 -14.16 -8.76 -5.01
N VAL A 130 -13.39 -9.26 -5.98
CA VAL A 130 -12.42 -10.34 -5.78
C VAL A 130 -11.35 -9.97 -4.73
N MET A 131 -10.90 -8.71 -4.70
CA MET A 131 -9.88 -8.30 -3.73
C MET A 131 -10.43 -8.09 -2.32
N VAL A 132 -11.62 -7.48 -2.19
CA VAL A 132 -12.18 -7.09 -0.88
C VAL A 132 -12.99 -8.19 -0.21
N CYS A 133 -13.60 -9.11 -0.97
CA CYS A 133 -14.40 -10.23 -0.45
C CYS A 133 -13.56 -11.42 -0.01
N LYS A 134 -12.65 -11.18 0.94
CA LYS A 134 -11.63 -12.14 1.37
C LYS A 134 -12.21 -13.50 1.76
N LYS A 135 -13.32 -13.50 2.50
CA LYS A 135 -13.94 -14.71 3.05
C LYS A 135 -14.68 -15.51 1.98
N GLU A 136 -15.41 -14.81 1.12
CA GLU A 136 -16.25 -15.38 0.07
C GLU A 136 -15.39 -15.97 -1.05
N ILE A 137 -14.29 -15.29 -1.39
CA ILE A 137 -13.31 -15.75 -2.37
C ILE A 137 -12.42 -16.85 -1.77
N GLY A 138 -12.08 -16.75 -0.48
CA GLY A 138 -11.30 -17.77 0.24
C GLY A 138 -9.79 -17.52 0.26
N TRP A 139 -9.34 -16.27 0.20
CA TRP A 139 -7.91 -15.93 0.23
C TRP A 139 -7.26 -16.34 1.55
N ARG A 140 -6.17 -17.13 1.49
CA ARG A 140 -5.36 -17.48 2.66
C ARG A 140 -4.52 -16.31 3.13
N ASP A 141 -4.29 -16.21 4.43
CA ASP A 141 -3.45 -15.18 5.04
C ASP A 141 -2.00 -15.26 4.59
N GLN A 142 -1.43 -16.46 4.58
CA GLN A 142 -0.04 -16.74 4.22
C GLN A 142 0.02 -17.49 2.89
N ALA A 143 -0.30 -16.79 1.80
CA ALA A 143 -0.18 -17.31 0.44
C ALA A 143 0.11 -16.16 -0.54
N ARG A 144 0.80 -16.47 -1.64
CA ARG A 144 0.86 -15.55 -2.78
C ARG A 144 -0.52 -15.51 -3.42
N ARG A 145 -1.13 -14.33 -3.47
CA ARG A 145 -2.45 -14.12 -4.05
C ARG A 145 -2.28 -13.55 -5.46
N ILE A 146 -2.79 -14.27 -6.44
CA ILE A 146 -2.68 -13.94 -7.86
C ILE A 146 -4.08 -13.94 -8.47
N VAL A 147 -4.43 -12.85 -9.15
CA VAL A 147 -5.64 -12.77 -9.97
C VAL A 147 -5.23 -12.75 -11.44
N ILE A 148 -5.72 -13.70 -12.22
CA ILE A 148 -5.63 -13.65 -13.68
C ILE A 148 -6.87 -12.93 -14.18
N PHE A 149 -6.69 -11.73 -14.74
CA PHE A 149 -7.76 -10.94 -15.33
C PHE A 149 -7.77 -11.17 -16.84
N SER A 150 -8.81 -11.82 -17.35
CA SER A 150 -8.90 -12.30 -18.73
C SER A 150 -10.06 -11.64 -19.48
N THR A 151 -9.78 -10.90 -20.56
CA THR A 151 -10.78 -10.24 -21.42
C THR A 151 -10.18 -9.92 -22.80
N ASP A 152 -11.05 -9.74 -23.80
CA ASP A 152 -10.71 -9.23 -25.13
C ASP A 152 -11.16 -7.76 -25.36
N ALA A 153 -11.82 -7.16 -24.36
CA ALA A 153 -12.50 -5.87 -24.46
C ALA A 153 -11.85 -4.77 -23.59
N LYS A 154 -12.38 -3.54 -23.72
CA LYS A 154 -12.04 -2.43 -22.81
C LYS A 154 -12.77 -2.59 -21.48
N PHE A 155 -12.45 -1.76 -20.50
CA PHE A 155 -13.12 -1.75 -19.19
C PHE A 155 -13.78 -0.39 -18.91
N HIS A 156 -14.86 -0.42 -18.15
CA HIS A 156 -15.42 0.76 -17.50
C HIS A 156 -14.65 1.13 -16.23
N HIS A 157 -14.64 2.42 -15.90
CA HIS A 157 -13.96 2.97 -14.74
C HIS A 157 -14.76 4.11 -14.11
N ALA A 158 -14.35 4.53 -12.91
CA ALA A 158 -15.03 5.59 -12.17
C ALA A 158 -15.37 6.82 -13.04
N GLY A 159 -16.62 7.25 -12.96
CA GLY A 159 -17.23 8.30 -13.78
C GLY A 159 -18.18 7.75 -14.85
N ASP A 160 -17.92 6.55 -15.36
CA ASP A 160 -18.73 5.95 -16.44
C ASP A 160 -20.15 5.62 -15.96
N GLY A 161 -20.32 5.17 -14.70
CA GLY A 161 -21.60 4.82 -14.08
C GLY A 161 -22.63 5.96 -14.07
N ARG A 162 -22.17 7.21 -14.22
CA ARG A 162 -23.03 8.39 -14.31
C ARG A 162 -24.04 8.31 -15.45
N LEU A 163 -23.71 7.62 -16.54
CA LEU A 163 -24.62 7.41 -17.67
C LEU A 163 -25.84 6.56 -17.29
N ALA A 164 -25.69 5.65 -16.34
CA ALA A 164 -26.79 4.85 -15.77
C ALA A 164 -27.43 5.50 -14.53
N GLY A 165 -27.08 6.76 -14.21
CA GLY A 165 -27.59 7.45 -13.03
C GLY A 165 -26.90 7.07 -11.72
N ILE A 166 -25.80 6.31 -11.78
CA ILE A 166 -25.01 5.95 -10.61
C ILE A 166 -23.98 7.06 -10.35
N VAL A 167 -24.06 7.68 -9.18
CA VAL A 167 -23.18 8.81 -8.81
C VAL A 167 -22.44 8.60 -7.50
N ALA A 168 -22.77 7.54 -6.75
CA ALA A 168 -22.05 7.20 -5.53
C ALA A 168 -20.73 6.53 -5.91
N PRO A 169 -19.56 7.04 -5.45
CA PRO A 169 -18.28 6.40 -5.69
C PRO A 169 -18.25 4.98 -5.12
N ASN A 170 -17.43 4.11 -5.72
CA ASN A 170 -17.14 2.79 -5.17
C ASN A 170 -16.59 2.92 -3.73
N ASP A 171 -17.12 2.13 -2.80
CA ASP A 171 -16.79 2.22 -1.38
C ASP A 171 -15.65 1.27 -0.95
N GLU A 172 -15.09 0.49 -1.87
CA GLU A 172 -14.00 -0.47 -1.62
C GLU A 172 -14.39 -1.57 -0.61
N LEU A 173 -15.69 -1.90 -0.49
CA LEU A 173 -16.20 -2.93 0.41
C LEU A 173 -16.78 -4.14 -0.35
N CYS A 174 -16.89 -5.25 0.38
CA CYS A 174 -17.47 -6.48 -0.15
C CYS A 174 -19.00 -6.43 -0.13
N HIS A 175 -19.61 -6.72 -1.28
CA HIS A 175 -21.06 -6.71 -1.50
C HIS A 175 -21.54 -7.94 -2.28
N LEU A 176 -20.90 -9.10 -2.06
CA LEU A 176 -21.42 -10.36 -2.58
C LEU A 176 -22.65 -10.80 -1.79
N ASN A 177 -23.71 -11.15 -2.52
CA ASN A 177 -24.95 -11.65 -1.95
C ASN A 177 -24.85 -13.16 -1.62
N GLY A 178 -25.93 -13.74 -1.09
CA GLY A 178 -25.98 -15.17 -0.75
C GLY A 178 -25.88 -16.14 -1.93
N LEU A 179 -25.89 -15.64 -3.17
CA LEU A 179 -25.66 -16.39 -4.41
C LEU A 179 -24.24 -16.20 -4.96
N ASN A 180 -23.35 -15.54 -4.20
CA ASN A 180 -22.00 -15.16 -4.62
C ASN A 180 -21.97 -14.22 -5.84
N GLU A 181 -23.00 -13.40 -6.02
CA GLU A 181 -23.07 -12.37 -7.06
C GLU A 181 -22.93 -10.97 -6.45
N TYR A 182 -22.31 -10.05 -7.17
CA TYR A 182 -22.23 -8.65 -6.74
C TYR A 182 -23.61 -8.01 -6.76
N GLY A 183 -24.15 -7.73 -5.56
CA GLY A 183 -25.53 -7.24 -5.40
C GLY A 183 -25.71 -5.73 -5.57
N ASP A 184 -24.68 -4.94 -5.26
CA ASP A 184 -24.75 -3.48 -5.22
C ASP A 184 -24.30 -2.83 -6.55
N PHE A 185 -24.41 -3.57 -7.67
CA PHE A 185 -23.95 -3.11 -9.00
C PHE A 185 -24.67 -1.84 -9.49
N ASP A 186 -25.88 -1.57 -9.00
CA ASP A 186 -26.72 -0.42 -9.33
C ASP A 186 -26.61 0.74 -8.34
N LYS A 187 -25.85 0.56 -7.26
CA LYS A 187 -25.70 1.54 -6.18
C LYS A 187 -24.39 2.31 -6.26
N TYR A 188 -23.29 1.62 -6.58
CA TYR A 188 -21.95 2.20 -6.64
C TYR A 188 -21.38 2.24 -8.04
N ASP A 189 -20.68 3.32 -8.37
CA ASP A 189 -19.95 3.48 -9.61
C ASP A 189 -18.81 2.46 -9.70
N TYR A 190 -18.27 2.27 -10.91
CA TYR A 190 -17.06 1.48 -11.11
C TYR A 190 -15.91 2.06 -10.27
N PRO A 191 -14.98 1.24 -9.78
CA PRO A 191 -13.83 1.75 -9.04
C PRO A 191 -12.87 2.49 -9.97
N SER A 192 -12.16 3.48 -9.43
CA SER A 192 -11.08 4.13 -10.16
C SER A 192 -9.81 3.27 -10.17
N ILE A 193 -8.90 3.53 -11.12
CA ILE A 193 -7.58 2.87 -11.16
C ILE A 193 -6.82 3.08 -9.84
N ALA A 194 -6.96 4.26 -9.21
CA ALA A 194 -6.33 4.55 -7.93
C ALA A 194 -6.88 3.68 -6.79
N GLN A 195 -8.19 3.43 -6.77
CA GLN A 195 -8.82 2.54 -5.78
C GLN A 195 -8.38 1.09 -5.99
N ILE A 196 -8.34 0.62 -7.25
CA ILE A 196 -7.81 -0.71 -7.57
C ILE A 196 -6.36 -0.84 -7.10
N ASN A 197 -5.51 0.14 -7.40
CA ASN A 197 -4.10 0.13 -6.97
C ASN A 197 -3.95 0.15 -5.45
N LYS A 198 -4.77 0.94 -4.75
CA LYS A 198 -4.79 0.99 -3.28
C LYS A 198 -5.17 -0.38 -2.71
N VAL A 199 -6.30 -0.93 -3.11
CA VAL A 199 -6.83 -2.19 -2.58
C VAL A 199 -5.91 -3.36 -2.92
N ALA A 200 -5.34 -3.42 -4.13
CA ALA A 200 -4.38 -4.45 -4.50
C ALA A 200 -3.13 -4.45 -3.59
N LYS A 201 -2.64 -3.27 -3.19
CA LYS A 201 -1.53 -3.13 -2.23
C LYS A 201 -1.93 -3.48 -0.80
N GLU A 202 -3.13 -3.10 -0.36
CA GLU A 202 -3.61 -3.41 0.99
C GLU A 202 -3.87 -4.90 1.16
N THR A 203 -4.37 -5.55 0.11
CA THR A 203 -4.71 -6.98 0.09
C THR A 203 -3.55 -7.88 -0.36
N ASN A 204 -2.39 -7.31 -0.73
CA ASN A 204 -1.23 -8.01 -1.27
C ASN A 204 -1.58 -8.94 -2.46
N ILE A 205 -2.48 -8.49 -3.33
CA ILE A 205 -2.93 -9.23 -4.52
C ILE A 205 -2.14 -8.76 -5.75
N ASN A 206 -1.60 -9.71 -6.50
CA ASN A 206 -0.97 -9.45 -7.78
C ASN A 206 -1.96 -9.68 -8.91
N VAL A 207 -2.16 -8.67 -9.76
CA VAL A 207 -3.07 -8.75 -10.90
C VAL A 207 -2.27 -9.00 -12.18
N ILE A 208 -2.60 -10.06 -12.90
CA ILE A 208 -2.04 -10.34 -14.22
C ILE A 208 -3.13 -10.05 -15.24
N PHE A 209 -2.98 -8.97 -16.00
CA PHE A 209 -3.84 -8.66 -17.14
C PHE A 209 -3.44 -9.55 -18.31
N ALA A 210 -4.17 -10.66 -18.46
CA ALA A 210 -4.01 -11.64 -19.54
C ALA A 210 -5.05 -11.34 -20.62
N VAL A 211 -4.69 -10.51 -21.60
CA VAL A 211 -5.68 -9.99 -22.57
C VAL A 211 -5.34 -10.38 -24.00
N SER A 212 -6.36 -10.69 -24.79
CA SER A 212 -6.25 -11.03 -26.22
C SER A 212 -6.54 -9.84 -27.15
N GLY A 213 -7.07 -8.74 -26.58
CA GLY A 213 -7.37 -7.47 -27.25
C GLY A 213 -6.84 -6.26 -26.47
N HIS A 214 -6.80 -5.10 -27.12
CA HIS A 214 -6.40 -3.82 -26.52
C HIS A 214 -5.06 -3.86 -25.74
N GLU A 215 -4.06 -4.56 -26.29
CA GLU A 215 -2.76 -4.80 -25.65
C GLU A 215 -2.09 -3.54 -25.07
N ASP A 216 -2.08 -2.45 -25.84
CA ASP A 216 -1.45 -1.18 -25.45
C ASP A 216 -2.10 -0.59 -24.20
N LEU A 217 -3.44 -0.65 -24.13
CA LEU A 217 -4.23 -0.13 -23.01
C LEU A 217 -3.88 -0.88 -21.72
N TYR A 218 -3.91 -2.21 -21.74
CA TYR A 218 -3.63 -3.01 -20.54
C TYR A 218 -2.15 -3.01 -20.15
N ARG A 219 -1.24 -2.84 -21.12
CA ARG A 219 0.18 -2.64 -20.85
C ARG A 219 0.45 -1.33 -20.13
N GLU A 220 -0.23 -0.24 -20.51
CA GLU A 220 -0.16 1.04 -19.79
C GLU A 220 -0.85 0.96 -18.42
N LEU A 221 -2.01 0.30 -18.35
CA LEU A 221 -2.71 0.06 -17.08
C LEU A 221 -1.82 -0.67 -16.07
N ALA A 222 -1.10 -1.70 -16.52
CA ALA A 222 -0.21 -2.47 -15.68
C ALA A 222 0.96 -1.63 -15.10
N GLN A 223 1.31 -0.51 -15.72
CA GLN A 223 2.33 0.42 -15.19
C GLN A 223 1.76 1.33 -14.11
N MET A 224 0.44 1.56 -14.09
CA MET A 224 -0.23 2.41 -13.10
C MET A 224 -0.57 1.66 -11.81
N ILE A 225 -0.77 0.34 -11.89
CA ILE A 225 -1.05 -0.53 -10.74
C ILE A 225 0.24 -1.25 -10.34
N GLU A 226 0.78 -0.92 -9.17
CA GLU A 226 2.13 -1.34 -8.74
C GLU A 226 2.27 -2.85 -8.62
N THR A 227 1.22 -3.53 -8.15
CA THR A 227 1.18 -4.99 -8.00
C THR A 227 0.51 -5.64 -9.20
N SER A 228 0.83 -5.19 -10.42
CA SER A 228 0.28 -5.78 -11.62
C SER A 228 1.29 -6.03 -12.72
N SER A 229 0.89 -6.87 -13.66
CA SER A 229 1.68 -7.19 -14.85
C SER A 229 0.77 -7.39 -16.05
N TYR A 230 1.33 -7.18 -17.23
CA TYR A 230 0.67 -7.45 -18.49
C TYR A 230 1.20 -8.76 -19.09
N GLY A 231 0.28 -9.56 -19.58
CA GLY A 231 0.54 -10.78 -20.33
C GLY A 231 -0.31 -10.82 -21.59
N LYS A 232 0.33 -11.01 -22.74
CA LYS A 232 -0.41 -11.23 -23.98
C LYS A 232 -1.04 -12.61 -23.93
N LEU A 233 -2.36 -12.67 -24.05
CA LEU A 233 -3.11 -13.91 -24.23
C LEU A 233 -3.26 -14.16 -25.73
N ASP A 234 -3.01 -15.38 -26.17
CA ASP A 234 -3.36 -15.77 -27.53
C ASP A 234 -4.87 -15.71 -27.71
N LYS A 235 -5.33 -15.53 -28.96
CA LYS A 235 -6.77 -15.38 -29.26
C LYS A 235 -7.63 -16.56 -28.80
N ASP A 236 -7.01 -17.72 -28.65
CA ASP A 236 -7.67 -18.94 -28.18
C ASP A 236 -7.30 -19.25 -26.73
N SER A 237 -6.64 -18.35 -26.00
CA SER A 237 -6.13 -18.58 -24.64
C SER A 237 -5.15 -19.75 -24.49
N SER A 238 -4.54 -20.24 -25.57
CA SER A 238 -3.68 -21.44 -25.53
C SER A 238 -2.40 -21.28 -24.71
N ASN A 239 -1.86 -20.07 -24.60
CA ASN A 239 -0.63 -19.77 -23.87
C ASN A 239 -0.85 -19.39 -22.39
N VAL A 240 -2.08 -19.45 -21.87
CA VAL A 240 -2.40 -19.00 -20.50
C VAL A 240 -1.57 -19.71 -19.42
N VAL A 241 -1.27 -20.98 -19.65
CA VAL A 241 -0.50 -21.83 -18.73
C VAL A 241 0.95 -21.36 -18.63
N GLU A 242 1.58 -21.06 -19.78
CA GLU A 242 2.95 -20.53 -19.83
C GLU A 242 3.01 -19.12 -19.25
N LEU A 243 2.00 -18.30 -19.57
CA LEU A 243 1.89 -16.94 -19.05
C LEU A 243 1.84 -16.92 -17.52
N VAL A 244 1.00 -17.76 -16.90
CA VAL A 244 0.90 -17.87 -15.44
C VAL A 244 2.25 -18.27 -14.84
N ARG A 245 2.94 -19.25 -15.44
CA ARG A 245 4.25 -19.71 -14.96
C ARG A 245 5.29 -18.59 -15.02
N ASP A 246 5.36 -17.88 -16.12
CA ASP A 246 6.37 -16.85 -16.33
C ASP A 246 6.12 -15.62 -15.46
N GLN A 247 4.86 -15.22 -15.27
CA GLN A 247 4.51 -14.15 -14.33
C GLN A 247 4.73 -14.58 -12.87
N TYR A 248 4.41 -15.83 -12.51
CA TYR A 248 4.73 -16.36 -11.19
C TYR A 248 6.23 -16.25 -10.90
N ASN A 249 7.08 -16.74 -11.82
CA ASN A 249 8.53 -16.68 -11.68
C ASN A 249 9.03 -15.24 -11.59
N LYS A 250 8.42 -14.32 -12.34
CA LYS A 250 8.76 -12.90 -12.29
C LYS A 250 8.42 -12.30 -10.92
N ILE A 251 7.20 -12.53 -10.42
CA ILE A 251 6.74 -12.06 -9.11
C ILE A 251 7.62 -12.65 -8.00
N SER A 252 7.89 -13.96 -8.04
CA SER A 252 8.69 -14.63 -7.02
C SER A 252 10.16 -14.21 -7.04
N SER A 253 10.66 -13.71 -8.17
CA SER A 253 12.05 -13.27 -8.31
C SER A 253 12.32 -11.87 -7.78
N VAL A 254 11.29 -11.11 -7.39
CA VAL A 254 11.41 -9.72 -6.95
C VAL A 254 10.95 -9.59 -5.51
N VAL A 255 11.81 -9.02 -4.68
CA VAL A 255 11.52 -8.71 -3.28
C VAL A 255 11.53 -7.21 -3.15
N ARG A 256 10.40 -6.64 -2.72
CA ARG A 256 10.21 -5.19 -2.54
C ARG A 256 9.67 -4.94 -1.15
N LEU A 257 10.32 -4.05 -0.40
CA LEU A 257 9.83 -3.57 0.88
C LEU A 257 8.91 -2.36 0.70
N THR A 258 7.82 -2.36 1.46
CA THR A 258 6.89 -1.24 1.60
C THR A 258 6.60 -0.99 3.06
N ASP A 259 6.23 0.23 3.42
CA ASP A 259 5.94 0.59 4.80
C ASP A 259 4.82 1.62 4.88
N ASN A 260 4.26 1.77 6.09
CA ASN A 260 3.24 2.75 6.40
C ASN A 260 3.80 4.02 7.09
N SER A 261 5.12 4.25 7.08
CA SER A 261 5.75 5.37 7.81
C SER A 261 5.42 6.74 7.23
N THR A 262 4.95 6.83 5.98
CA THR A 262 4.51 8.08 5.33
C THR A 262 3.45 8.85 6.14
N ASN A 263 2.68 8.15 6.97
CA ASN A 263 1.65 8.74 7.84
C ASN A 263 2.13 8.99 9.28
N SER A 264 3.45 8.97 9.52
CA SER A 264 4.04 9.05 10.86
C SER A 264 5.14 10.13 10.95
N ASP A 265 5.56 10.46 12.17
CA ASP A 265 6.71 11.34 12.42
C ASP A 265 8.07 10.67 12.11
N VAL A 266 8.07 9.44 11.59
CA VAL A 266 9.25 8.64 11.26
C VAL A 266 9.45 8.59 9.75
N SER A 267 10.70 8.69 9.31
CA SER A 267 11.11 8.36 7.95
C SER A 267 12.02 7.14 7.95
N ILE A 268 11.81 6.25 6.97
CA ILE A 268 12.67 5.08 6.74
C ILE A 268 13.36 5.24 5.40
N ARG A 269 14.69 5.18 5.41
CA ARG A 269 15.52 5.09 4.22
C ARG A 269 16.05 3.66 4.08
N TYR A 270 15.85 3.09 2.89
CA TYR A 270 16.21 1.72 2.62
C TYR A 270 17.54 1.62 1.88
N PHE A 271 18.30 0.62 2.28
CA PHE A 271 19.46 0.15 1.56
C PHE A 271 19.36 -1.37 1.43
N SER A 272 19.86 -1.92 0.34
CA SER A 272 19.89 -3.37 0.15
C SER A 272 21.21 -3.83 -0.44
N LYS A 273 21.58 -5.04 -0.03
CA LYS A 273 22.64 -5.83 -0.62
C LYS A 273 21.99 -7.03 -1.28
N CYS A 274 21.54 -6.84 -2.51
CA CYS A 274 21.00 -7.90 -3.34
C CYS A 274 22.08 -8.93 -3.70
N LYS A 275 21.69 -10.00 -4.41
CA LYS A 275 22.61 -11.03 -4.89
C LYS A 275 23.82 -10.42 -5.63
N ASP A 276 24.98 -11.09 -5.51
CA ASP A 276 26.31 -10.77 -6.07
C ASP A 276 27.35 -10.11 -5.16
N GLY A 277 27.26 -10.25 -3.83
CA GLY A 277 28.32 -9.76 -2.93
C GLY A 277 28.66 -8.28 -3.09
N GLY A 278 27.79 -7.53 -3.78
CA GLY A 278 28.01 -6.16 -4.19
C GLY A 278 27.86 -5.21 -3.02
N ASP A 279 28.21 -3.95 -3.27
CA ASP A 279 28.08 -2.91 -2.26
C ASP A 279 26.61 -2.63 -1.93
N LEU A 280 26.39 -2.10 -0.74
CA LEU A 280 25.10 -1.66 -0.25
C LEU A 280 24.56 -0.53 -1.16
N ARG A 281 23.40 -0.75 -1.77
CA ARG A 281 22.75 0.22 -2.70
C ARG A 281 21.55 0.88 -2.02
N VAL A 282 21.30 2.15 -2.34
CA VAL A 282 20.11 2.87 -1.89
C VAL A 282 18.89 2.39 -2.70
N THR A 283 18.30 1.28 -2.28
CA THR A 283 17.09 0.72 -2.88
C THR A 283 16.36 -0.14 -1.85
N LYS A 284 15.04 -0.26 -2.03
CA LYS A 284 14.15 -1.12 -1.24
C LYS A 284 13.71 -2.37 -2.00
N GLU A 285 14.31 -2.61 -3.16
CA GLU A 285 13.94 -3.66 -4.09
C GLU A 285 15.17 -4.44 -4.58
N CYS A 286 15.03 -5.76 -4.65
CA CYS A 286 15.99 -6.68 -5.24
C CYS A 286 15.28 -7.61 -6.21
N GLY A 287 15.81 -7.74 -7.43
CA GLY A 287 15.29 -8.66 -8.45
C GLY A 287 16.22 -9.84 -8.71
N GLY A 288 15.73 -10.84 -9.45
CA GLY A 288 16.49 -12.03 -9.83
C GLY A 288 16.75 -13.00 -8.67
N ILE A 289 15.92 -12.93 -7.64
CA ILE A 289 15.99 -13.78 -6.45
C ILE A 289 15.49 -15.18 -6.80
N LYS A 290 16.19 -16.18 -6.28
CA LYS A 290 15.85 -17.59 -6.39
C LYS A 290 15.66 -18.17 -4.99
N GLU A 291 15.05 -19.35 -4.94
CA GLU A 291 14.89 -20.09 -3.69
C GLU A 291 16.22 -20.23 -2.95
N ASN A 292 16.18 -20.04 -1.64
CA ASN A 292 17.32 -20.04 -0.71
C ASN A 292 18.33 -18.90 -0.86
N ASP A 293 18.11 -17.95 -1.76
CA ASP A 293 18.91 -16.72 -1.79
C ASP A 293 18.64 -15.89 -0.53
N GLU A 294 19.70 -15.38 0.07
CA GLU A 294 19.66 -14.49 1.23
C GLU A 294 20.02 -13.06 0.79
N ILE A 295 19.23 -12.09 1.25
CA ILE A 295 19.38 -10.67 0.95
C ILE A 295 19.45 -9.91 2.26
N ASP A 296 20.42 -9.00 2.38
CA ASP A 296 20.47 -8.06 3.49
C ASP A 296 19.76 -6.75 3.11
N PHE A 297 18.79 -6.34 3.92
CA PHE A 297 18.22 -4.99 3.90
C PHE A 297 18.70 -4.22 5.12
N VAL A 298 19.06 -2.95 4.94
CA VAL A 298 19.37 -2.03 6.03
C VAL A 298 18.35 -0.91 6.02
N LEU A 299 17.62 -0.78 7.12
CA LEU A 299 16.62 0.26 7.34
C LEU A 299 17.24 1.33 8.22
N GLU A 300 17.48 2.51 7.65
CA GLU A 300 17.86 3.71 8.38
C GLU A 300 16.59 4.44 8.81
N ILE A 301 16.29 4.35 10.10
CA ILE A 301 15.08 4.90 10.72
C ILE A 301 15.43 6.23 11.36
N LYS A 302 14.66 7.28 11.02
CA LYS A 302 14.89 8.63 11.53
C LYS A 302 13.59 9.26 12.02
N LEU A 303 13.60 9.73 13.25
CA LEU A 303 12.53 10.58 13.78
C LEU A 303 12.65 11.99 13.18
N ASN A 304 11.61 12.45 12.47
CA ASN A 304 11.58 13.77 11.82
C ASN A 304 11.38 14.88 12.84
N GLN A 305 10.45 14.68 13.76
CA GLN A 305 10.16 15.59 14.87
C GLN A 305 9.75 14.80 16.10
N CYS A 306 9.94 15.39 17.28
CA CYS A 306 9.43 14.79 18.50
C CYS A 306 7.90 14.94 18.56
N PRO A 307 7.13 13.84 18.62
CA PRO A 307 5.69 13.92 18.82
C PRO A 307 5.37 14.38 20.24
N LYS A 308 4.36 15.24 20.41
CA LYS A 308 4.01 15.80 21.73
C LYS A 308 3.13 14.87 22.57
N ASP A 309 2.27 14.10 21.92
CA ASP A 309 1.20 13.34 22.58
C ASP A 309 1.38 11.82 22.48
N VAL A 310 2.48 11.36 21.88
CA VAL A 310 2.72 9.95 21.57
C VAL A 310 4.15 9.58 21.90
N GLU A 311 4.34 8.65 22.83
CA GLU A 311 5.67 8.16 23.24
C GLU A 311 6.20 7.05 22.32
N LYS A 312 5.33 6.40 21.55
CA LYS A 312 5.72 5.32 20.64
C LYS A 312 4.81 5.17 19.42
N THR A 313 5.36 4.69 18.32
CA THR A 313 4.56 4.32 17.14
C THR A 313 4.88 2.92 16.65
N LEU A 314 3.91 2.30 15.98
CA LEU A 314 4.09 1.03 15.29
C LEU A 314 4.23 1.32 13.79
N VAL A 315 5.37 0.93 13.22
CA VAL A 315 5.59 0.95 11.78
C VAL A 315 5.58 -0.48 11.28
N GLU A 316 4.73 -0.76 10.29
CA GLU A 316 4.73 -2.03 9.60
C GLU A 316 5.60 -1.90 8.35
N VAL A 317 6.62 -2.75 8.24
CA VAL A 317 7.40 -2.94 7.02
C VAL A 317 7.03 -4.29 6.45
N LYS A 318 6.58 -4.35 5.20
CA LYS A 318 6.10 -5.59 4.58
C LYS A 318 6.71 -5.84 3.22
N THR A 319 6.86 -7.12 2.93
CA THR A 319 7.02 -7.69 1.58
C THR A 319 5.66 -8.18 1.08
N LEU A 320 5.63 -8.87 -0.06
CA LEU A 320 4.43 -9.57 -0.52
C LEU A 320 4.05 -10.73 0.42
N GLU A 321 5.04 -11.38 1.05
CA GLU A 321 4.87 -12.64 1.76
C GLU A 321 4.85 -12.47 3.28
N ASP A 322 5.74 -11.61 3.79
CA ASP A 322 6.00 -11.42 5.22
C ASP A 322 5.89 -9.95 5.63
N ASN A 323 5.59 -9.73 6.90
CA ASN A 323 5.65 -8.41 7.54
C ASN A 323 6.57 -8.40 8.77
N LEU A 324 7.04 -7.21 9.10
CA LEU A 324 7.84 -6.88 10.26
C LEU A 324 7.20 -5.69 10.97
N MET A 325 6.84 -5.89 12.23
CA MET A 325 6.34 -4.82 13.09
C MET A 325 7.50 -4.19 13.85
N LEU A 326 7.72 -2.89 13.63
CA LEU A 326 8.69 -2.09 14.34
C LEU A 326 7.97 -1.24 15.39
N GLU A 327 8.21 -1.52 16.67
CA GLU A 327 7.79 -0.63 17.76
C GLU A 327 8.90 0.38 18.03
N ILE A 328 8.62 1.65 17.73
CA ILE A 328 9.57 2.75 17.83
C ILE A 328 9.18 3.62 19.01
N GLU A 329 9.98 3.59 20.06
CA GLU A 329 9.83 4.44 21.24
C GLU A 329 10.67 5.72 21.12
N TYR A 330 10.08 6.85 21.48
CA TYR A 330 10.70 8.16 21.35
C TYR A 330 11.17 8.67 22.70
N LYS A 331 12.48 8.90 22.84
CA LYS A 331 13.03 9.61 23.99
C LYS A 331 13.23 11.09 23.66
N CYS A 332 12.16 11.87 23.87
CA CYS A 332 12.17 13.30 23.64
C CYS A 332 12.45 14.15 24.88
N THR A 333 12.16 13.61 26.06
CA THR A 333 12.37 14.26 27.33
C THR A 333 13.63 13.71 27.98
N CYS A 334 14.26 14.56 28.80
CA CYS A 334 15.36 14.14 29.65
C CYS A 334 14.78 13.55 30.94
N ASP A 335 15.43 12.52 31.49
CA ASP A 335 14.97 11.84 32.71
C ASP A 335 14.90 12.78 33.93
N CYS A 336 15.64 13.89 33.92
CA CYS A 336 15.58 14.91 34.97
C CYS A 336 14.24 15.66 35.03
N ASN A 337 13.47 15.70 33.94
CA ASN A 337 12.11 16.28 33.97
C ASN A 337 11.12 15.42 34.75
N THR A 338 11.33 14.11 34.81
CA THR A 338 10.41 13.16 35.48
C THR A 338 10.85 12.79 36.89
N GLN A 339 12.11 13.01 37.25
CA GLN A 339 12.66 12.78 38.60
C GLN A 339 12.31 13.89 39.61
N GLY A 340 11.44 14.83 39.28
CA GLY A 340 11.08 15.95 40.16
C GLY A 340 12.21 16.96 40.37
N LEU A 341 13.21 17.00 39.47
CA LEU A 341 14.28 18.00 39.45
C LEU A 341 13.83 19.30 38.76
N ILE A 342 12.54 19.61 38.91
CA ILE A 342 11.94 20.89 38.54
C ILE A 342 11.57 21.57 39.86
N GLU A 343 12.39 22.53 40.27
CA GLU A 343 12.08 23.38 41.41
C GLU A 343 11.39 24.65 40.89
N ALA A 344 10.07 24.70 41.01
CA ALA A 344 9.30 25.86 40.57
C ALA A 344 9.62 27.08 41.44
N GLY A 345 9.89 28.24 40.82
CA GLY A 345 10.27 29.45 41.55
C GLY A 345 11.53 29.29 42.40
N ALA A 346 12.50 28.48 41.93
CA ALA A 346 13.69 28.13 42.68
C ALA A 346 14.46 29.36 43.18
N ALA A 347 14.94 29.30 44.43
CA ALA A 347 15.74 30.38 45.01
C ALA A 347 17.04 30.61 44.22
N SER A 348 17.63 29.54 43.65
CA SER A 348 18.79 29.61 42.76
C SER A 348 18.53 30.38 41.46
N CYS A 349 17.26 30.51 41.06
CA CYS A 349 16.79 31.25 39.90
C CYS A 349 16.12 32.59 40.29
N ASN A 350 16.56 33.17 41.42
CA ASN A 350 16.02 34.41 41.99
C ASN A 350 14.50 34.38 42.26
N SER A 351 13.90 33.19 42.35
CA SER A 351 12.44 33.01 42.43
C SER A 351 11.66 33.67 41.29
N GLN A 352 12.32 33.90 40.14
CA GLN A 352 11.75 34.44 38.90
C GLN A 352 11.92 33.46 37.73
N GLY A 353 12.13 32.19 38.06
CA GLY A 353 12.30 31.10 37.11
C GLY A 353 12.26 29.76 37.82
N ASP A 354 12.09 28.72 37.03
CA ASP A 354 12.07 27.33 37.49
C ASP A 354 13.44 26.70 37.23
N LEU A 355 14.00 25.98 38.20
CA LEU A 355 15.24 25.24 37.99
C LEU A 355 14.88 23.91 37.32
N VAL A 356 15.18 23.78 36.03
CA VAL A 356 14.89 22.59 35.22
C VAL A 356 16.21 21.90 34.89
N CYS A 357 16.43 20.71 35.43
CA CYS A 357 17.64 19.92 35.17
C CYS A 357 18.96 20.67 35.47
N GLY A 358 18.97 21.52 36.49
CA GLY A 358 20.13 22.31 36.89
C GLY A 358 20.33 23.64 36.14
N VAL A 359 19.42 24.00 35.24
CA VAL A 359 19.43 25.27 34.50
C VAL A 359 18.15 26.05 34.77
N CYS A 360 18.25 27.38 34.93
CA CYS A 360 17.08 28.21 35.18
C CYS A 360 16.29 28.49 33.90
N SER A 361 15.00 28.16 33.90
CA SER A 361 14.01 28.56 32.91
C SER A 361 13.23 29.76 33.43
N CYS A 362 13.55 30.96 32.94
CA CYS A 362 13.01 32.21 33.48
C CYS A 362 11.54 32.42 33.11
N HIS A 363 10.76 32.95 34.08
CA HIS A 363 9.38 33.35 33.86
C HIS A 363 9.30 34.52 32.87
N PRO A 364 8.14 34.71 32.20
CA PRO A 364 7.96 35.82 31.26
C PRO A 364 8.35 37.16 31.87
N GLY A 365 9.21 37.91 31.16
CA GLY A 365 9.71 39.19 31.62
C GLY A 365 11.04 39.12 32.38
N TYR A 366 11.63 37.94 32.59
CA TYR A 366 12.95 37.79 33.21
C TYR A 366 13.96 37.11 32.28
N ARG A 367 15.25 37.42 32.48
CA ARG A 367 16.37 36.89 31.67
C ARG A 367 17.65 36.75 32.50
N GLY A 368 18.64 36.06 31.95
CA GLY A 368 19.95 35.79 32.56
C GLY A 368 20.05 34.36 33.08
N GLU A 369 21.28 33.88 33.31
CA GLU A 369 21.58 32.50 33.74
C GLU A 369 20.81 32.08 35.01
N LYS A 370 20.49 33.04 35.89
CA LYS A 370 19.72 32.83 37.12
C LYS A 370 18.44 33.66 37.18
N CYS A 371 17.94 34.17 36.05
CA CYS A 371 16.74 35.02 35.98
C CYS A 371 16.84 36.33 36.78
N GLN A 372 18.06 36.86 36.91
CA GLN A 372 18.35 38.01 37.77
C GLN A 372 17.90 39.36 37.21
N CYS A 373 17.55 39.46 35.91
CA CYS A 373 17.15 40.73 35.30
C CYS A 373 15.71 40.71 34.83
N SER A 374 15.04 41.86 34.96
CA SER A 374 13.70 42.11 34.41
C SER A 374 13.77 42.86 33.08
N ASN A 375 12.90 42.49 32.14
CA ASN A 375 12.72 43.12 30.84
C ASN A 375 11.89 44.41 30.90
N GLU A 376 11.16 44.68 31.99
CA GLU A 376 10.26 45.84 32.10
C GLU A 376 10.98 47.15 32.45
N ARG A 377 12.25 47.09 32.86
CA ARG A 377 13.04 48.29 33.15
C ARG A 377 13.82 48.69 31.90
N SER A 378 13.31 49.67 31.16
CA SER A 378 14.00 50.32 30.03
C SER A 378 15.39 50.89 30.38
N ASP A 379 15.66 51.18 31.65
CA ASP A 379 16.98 51.61 32.17
C ASP A 379 18.01 50.46 32.35
N SER A 380 17.61 49.20 32.15
CA SER A 380 18.48 48.04 32.41
C SER A 380 19.49 47.75 31.31
N SER A 381 19.16 48.03 30.03
CA SER A 381 20.03 47.66 28.90
C SER A 381 21.31 48.50 28.81
N GLU A 382 21.26 49.78 29.15
CA GLU A 382 22.46 50.64 29.14
C GLU A 382 23.43 50.30 30.29
N ARG A 383 22.88 50.00 31.48
CA ARG A 383 23.69 49.54 32.63
C ARG A 383 24.24 48.14 32.42
N ASP A 384 23.45 47.22 31.87
CA ASP A 384 23.90 45.87 31.55
C ASP A 384 25.03 45.92 30.52
N ASN A 385 24.88 46.70 29.44
CA ASN A 385 25.91 46.86 28.42
C ASN A 385 27.20 47.46 28.99
N ALA A 386 27.12 48.39 29.94
CA ALA A 386 28.29 48.95 30.60
C ALA A 386 29.12 47.91 31.37
N LEU A 387 28.49 46.88 31.93
CA LEU A 387 29.18 45.76 32.59
C LEU A 387 29.87 44.80 31.60
N CYS A 388 29.47 44.86 30.33
CA CYS A 388 29.98 44.05 29.23
C CYS A 388 30.96 44.82 28.32
N MET A 389 31.41 46.01 28.71
CA MET A 389 32.40 46.81 27.99
C MET A 389 33.72 46.88 28.78
N ALA A 390 34.83 46.65 28.09
CA ALA A 390 36.15 46.81 28.69
C ALA A 390 36.44 48.30 28.98
N LYS A 391 37.33 48.58 29.95
CA LYS A 391 37.58 49.92 30.52
C LYS A 391 37.95 51.03 29.52
N ASP A 392 38.31 50.68 28.27
CA ASP A 392 38.64 51.61 27.19
C ASP A 392 38.05 51.16 25.83
N SER A 393 36.91 50.46 25.84
CA SER A 393 36.26 49.97 24.62
C SER A 393 34.85 50.51 24.48
N ASP A 394 34.49 50.93 23.27
CA ASP A 394 33.14 51.32 22.85
C ASP A 394 32.30 50.11 22.38
N LYS A 395 32.87 48.91 22.40
CA LYS A 395 32.23 47.68 21.90
C LYS A 395 31.79 46.79 23.04
N VAL A 396 30.48 46.61 23.15
CA VAL A 396 29.87 45.59 24.01
C VAL A 396 30.37 44.20 23.58
N CYS A 397 30.90 43.43 24.53
CA CYS A 397 31.44 42.08 24.31
C CYS A 397 32.48 42.00 23.19
N SER A 398 33.30 43.05 23.08
CA SER A 398 34.33 43.18 22.04
C SER A 398 33.79 43.08 20.60
N GLY A 399 32.49 43.26 20.39
CA GLY A 399 31.82 43.13 19.10
C GLY A 399 31.59 41.68 18.63
N LEU A 400 31.92 40.68 19.45
CA LEU A 400 31.81 39.25 19.13
C LEU A 400 30.58 38.57 19.77
N GLY A 401 29.68 39.37 20.31
CA GLY A 401 28.56 38.88 21.10
C GLY A 401 27.51 39.95 21.35
N TYR A 402 26.61 39.65 22.28
CA TYR A 402 25.69 40.60 22.87
C TYR A 402 25.74 40.46 24.39
N CYS A 403 25.43 41.54 25.10
CA CYS A 403 25.37 41.49 26.55
C CYS A 403 23.99 41.03 27.00
N SER A 404 23.96 40.03 27.87
CA SER A 404 22.75 39.59 28.55
C SER A 404 23.01 39.65 30.05
N CYS A 405 22.33 40.54 30.77
CA CYS A 405 22.46 40.67 32.23
C CYS A 405 23.88 40.93 32.73
N GLY A 406 24.62 41.81 32.06
CA GLY A 406 26.01 42.13 32.44
C GLY A 406 27.02 41.01 32.17
N THR A 407 26.63 39.96 31.44
CA THR A 407 27.53 38.90 30.97
C THR A 407 27.50 38.82 29.45
N CYS A 408 28.67 38.61 28.86
CA CYS A 408 28.80 38.50 27.42
C CYS A 408 28.39 37.12 26.89
N VAL A 409 27.42 37.10 25.97
CA VAL A 409 27.04 35.91 25.20
C VAL A 409 27.65 36.04 23.81
N CYS A 410 28.63 35.18 23.52
CA CYS A 410 29.28 35.14 22.22
C CYS A 410 28.30 34.67 21.14
N LYS A 411 28.44 35.21 19.92
CA LYS A 411 27.77 34.63 18.75
C LYS A 411 28.52 33.36 18.34
N ASP A 412 27.80 32.33 17.92
CA ASP A 412 28.43 31.14 17.34
C ASP A 412 29.28 31.54 16.11
N PRO A 413 30.45 30.92 15.92
CA PRO A 413 31.43 31.28 14.89
C PRO A 413 30.97 31.07 13.45
#